data_AF-A0A0W8E435-F1
#
_entry.id   AF-A0A0W8E435-F1
#
_cell.length_a   1.000
_cell.length_b   1.000
_cell.length_c   1.000
_cell.angle_alpha   90.00
_cell.angle_beta   90.00
_cell.angle_gamma   90.00
#
_symmetry.space_group_name_H-M   'P 1'
#
loop_
_entity.id
_entity.type
_entity.pdbx_description
1 polymer ?
#
loop_
_entity_poly.entity_id
_entity_poly.type
_entity_poly.pdbx_seq_one_letter_code
_entity_poly.pdbx_strand_id
1 'polypeptide(L)'
;MNGDVSERELELLNGYSLLRSSAQSDFLDYMRYLLSKQYRKEVMAAIFNNRMLNNLIDDLVTMVDMEEIEVEHITKRVLQIRELYFGVFEQVHGRYCEVVENLDSNEVVKDFGRISFDNLLRALKTRDRKIVKTEVLDFYQQYYKLSRKKDARRLVAI
;
A
#
# COMPACT_ATOMS: atom_id res chain seq x y z
N MET A 1 -2.83 10.63 26.40
CA MET A 1 -4.24 10.86 26.02
C MET A 1 -4.91 11.65 27.14
N ASN A 2 -4.85 12.98 27.10
CA ASN A 2 -5.71 13.84 27.91
C ASN A 2 -6.44 14.73 26.91
N GLY A 3 -7.67 14.36 26.59
CA GLY A 3 -8.57 15.09 25.71
C GLY A 3 -9.96 14.53 25.95
N ASP A 4 -10.90 15.41 26.28
CA ASP A 4 -12.25 15.04 26.69
C ASP A 4 -12.89 14.01 25.77
N VAL A 5 -13.54 13.02 26.38
CA VAL A 5 -14.37 12.03 25.67
C VAL A 5 -15.53 12.80 25.05
N SER A 6 -15.67 12.70 23.73
CA SER A 6 -16.77 13.31 23.00
C SER A 6 -18.12 12.66 23.37
N GLU A 7 -19.21 13.42 23.22
CA GLU A 7 -20.57 12.92 23.45
C GLU A 7 -20.86 11.64 22.65
N ARG A 8 -20.35 11.53 21.43
CA ARG A 8 -20.49 10.33 20.58
C ARG A 8 -19.72 9.12 21.12
N GLU A 9 -18.55 9.33 21.72
CA GLU A 9 -17.78 8.25 22.34
C GLU A 9 -18.49 7.77 23.63
N LEU A 10 -19.09 8.68 24.40
CA LEU A 10 -19.93 8.32 25.55
C LEU A 10 -21.18 7.55 25.13
N GLU A 11 -21.89 7.99 24.08
CA GLU A 11 -23.04 7.27 23.52
C GLU A 11 -22.67 5.85 23.10
N LEU A 12 -21.53 5.68 22.43
CA LEU A 12 -21.04 4.38 22.00
C LEU A 12 -20.76 3.45 23.19
N LEU A 13 -20.05 3.96 24.21
CA LEU A 13 -19.72 3.21 25.42
C LEU A 13 -20.98 2.83 26.22
N ASN A 14 -21.90 3.77 26.39
CA ASN A 14 -23.15 3.53 27.08
C ASN A 14 -23.99 2.48 26.32
N GLY A 15 -24.12 2.61 25.00
CA GLY A 15 -24.81 1.63 24.16
C GLY A 15 -24.18 0.24 24.25
N TYR A 16 -22.85 0.15 24.16
CA TYR A 16 -22.12 -1.11 24.28
C TYR A 16 -22.30 -1.77 25.66
N SER A 17 -22.36 -0.99 26.74
CA SER A 17 -22.55 -1.49 28.11
C SER A 17 -23.92 -2.15 28.34
N LEU A 18 -24.93 -1.79 27.54
CA LEU A 18 -26.27 -2.36 27.60
C LEU A 18 -26.40 -3.67 26.80
N LEU A 19 -25.44 -3.96 25.93
CA LEU A 19 -25.42 -5.20 25.14
C LEU A 19 -25.11 -6.40 26.03
N ARG A 20 -25.73 -7.55 25.73
CA ARG A 20 -25.32 -8.84 26.30
C ARG A 20 -23.96 -9.24 25.72
N SER A 21 -23.21 -10.08 26.44
CA SER A 21 -21.86 -10.51 26.04
C SER A 21 -21.77 -11.08 24.62
N SER A 22 -22.79 -11.79 24.13
CA SER A 22 -22.83 -12.29 22.75
C SER A 22 -22.88 -11.14 21.74
N ALA A 23 -23.77 -10.16 21.94
CA ALA A 23 -23.91 -9.00 21.07
C ALA A 23 -22.70 -8.06 21.16
N GLN A 24 -22.04 -8.00 22.30
CA GLN A 24 -20.75 -7.31 22.46
C GLN A 24 -19.66 -7.95 21.60
N SER A 25 -19.57 -9.28 21.57
CA SER A 25 -18.65 -10.02 20.70
C SER A 25 -18.95 -9.74 19.23
N ASP A 26 -20.21 -9.87 18.81
CA ASP A 26 -20.64 -9.61 17.43
C ASP A 26 -20.31 -8.17 16.99
N PHE A 27 -20.51 -7.20 17.89
CA PHE A 27 -20.18 -5.80 17.64
C PHE A 27 -18.67 -5.61 17.42
N LEU A 28 -17.83 -6.21 18.26
CA LEU A 28 -16.37 -6.13 18.11
C LEU A 28 -15.88 -6.80 16.82
N ASP A 29 -16.45 -7.94 16.46
CA ASP A 29 -16.12 -8.62 15.20
C ASP A 29 -16.53 -7.78 13.99
N TYR A 30 -17.68 -7.12 14.04
CA TYR A 30 -18.10 -6.20 13.00
C TYR A 30 -17.18 -4.97 12.89
N MET A 31 -16.77 -4.40 14.04
CA MET A 31 -15.79 -3.30 14.07
C MET A 31 -14.47 -3.72 13.44
N ARG A 32 -13.94 -4.90 13.79
CA ARG A 32 -12.72 -5.47 13.19
C ARG A 32 -12.85 -5.66 11.68
N TYR A 33 -14.02 -6.15 11.22
CA TYR A 33 -14.33 -6.27 9.80
C TYR A 33 -14.30 -4.91 9.08
N LEU A 34 -14.95 -3.88 9.65
CA LEU A 34 -14.98 -2.53 9.08
C LEU A 34 -13.58 -1.92 9.00
N LEU A 35 -12.80 -2.03 10.08
CA LEU A 35 -11.41 -1.56 10.14
C LEU A 35 -10.55 -2.26 9.11
N SER A 36 -10.67 -3.58 8.95
CA SER A 36 -9.94 -4.35 7.94
C SER A 36 -10.31 -3.91 6.51
N LYS A 37 -11.58 -3.64 6.25
CA LYS A 37 -12.07 -3.14 4.95
C LYS A 37 -11.55 -1.73 4.66
N GLN A 38 -11.49 -0.86 5.68
CA GLN A 38 -10.95 0.48 5.56
C GLN A 38 -9.43 0.46 5.33
N TYR A 39 -8.70 -0.31 6.14
CA TYR A 39 -7.28 -0.57 5.99
C TYR A 39 -6.91 -0.95 4.56
N ARG A 40 -7.59 -1.94 3.97
CA ARG A 40 -7.34 -2.36 2.58
C ARG A 40 -7.47 -1.21 1.58
N LYS A 41 -8.48 -0.35 1.73
CA LYS A 41 -8.68 0.81 0.86
C LYS A 41 -7.60 1.87 1.06
N GLU A 42 -7.23 2.12 2.31
CA GLU A 42 -6.25 3.15 2.66
C GLU A 42 -4.85 2.77 2.22
N VAL A 43 -4.40 1.53 2.44
CA VAL A 43 -3.09 1.08 1.96
C VAL A 43 -3.00 1.18 0.44
N MET A 44 -4.03 0.73 -0.29
CA MET A 44 -4.08 0.86 -1.75
C MET A 44 -3.95 2.31 -2.20
N ALA A 45 -4.67 3.23 -1.55
CA ALA A 45 -4.59 4.65 -1.88
C ALA A 45 -3.24 5.27 -1.48
N ALA A 46 -2.72 4.93 -0.31
CA ALA A 46 -1.47 5.46 0.21
C ALA A 46 -0.27 5.05 -0.63
N ILE A 47 -0.33 3.90 -1.31
CA ILE A 47 0.74 3.42 -2.20
C ILE A 47 0.50 3.85 -3.64
N PHE A 48 -0.64 3.50 -4.23
CA PHE A 48 -0.85 3.64 -5.68
C PHE A 48 -1.41 4.99 -6.12
N ASN A 49 -1.85 5.83 -5.18
CA ASN A 49 -2.22 7.22 -5.44
C ASN A 49 -1.21 8.21 -4.83
N ASN A 50 -0.03 7.72 -4.45
CA ASN A 50 1.02 8.53 -3.86
C ASN A 50 1.76 9.31 -4.94
N ARG A 51 1.61 10.64 -4.94
CA ARG A 51 2.23 11.51 -5.94
C ARG A 51 3.76 11.38 -5.95
N MET A 52 4.39 11.21 -4.80
CA MET A 52 5.84 11.09 -4.72
C MET A 52 6.33 9.77 -5.30
N LEU A 53 5.68 8.63 -4.97
CA LEU A 53 6.00 7.35 -5.61
C LEU A 53 5.79 7.40 -7.11
N ASN A 54 4.66 7.95 -7.58
CA ASN A 54 4.38 8.10 -9.01
C ASN A 54 5.51 8.85 -9.72
N ASN A 55 5.91 10.02 -9.20
CA ASN A 55 6.99 10.80 -9.80
C ASN A 55 8.32 10.03 -9.83
N LEU A 56 8.68 9.33 -8.74
CA LEU A 56 9.93 8.56 -8.71
C LEU A 56 9.92 7.40 -9.72
N ILE A 57 8.76 6.78 -9.93
CA ILE A 57 8.57 5.69 -10.88
C ILE A 57 8.61 6.20 -12.32
N ASP A 58 7.95 7.33 -12.61
CA ASP A 58 7.99 7.97 -13.92
C ASP A 58 9.43 8.40 -14.29
N ASP A 59 10.16 8.95 -13.30
CA ASP A 59 11.59 9.24 -13.42
C ASP A 59 12.39 7.97 -13.74
N LEU A 60 12.14 6.86 -13.03
CA LEU A 60 12.82 5.58 -13.24
C LEU A 60 12.62 5.05 -14.67
N VAL A 61 11.40 5.14 -15.21
CA VAL A 61 11.09 4.76 -16.59
C VAL A 61 11.88 5.64 -17.58
N THR A 62 11.93 6.94 -17.34
CA THR A 62 12.71 7.86 -18.17
C THR A 62 14.20 7.52 -18.10
N MET A 63 14.71 7.17 -16.91
CA MET A 63 16.13 6.84 -16.72
C MET A 63 16.58 5.59 -17.51
N VAL A 64 15.75 4.55 -17.58
CA VAL A 64 16.11 3.33 -18.33
C VAL A 64 16.14 3.55 -19.84
N ASP A 65 15.37 4.52 -20.34
CA ASP A 65 15.35 4.90 -21.76
C ASP A 65 16.59 5.70 -22.19
N MET A 66 17.25 6.41 -21.26
CA MET A 66 18.43 7.24 -21.56
C MET A 66 19.73 6.42 -21.55
N GLU A 67 20.28 6.09 -22.73
CA GLU A 67 21.46 5.22 -22.90
C GLU A 67 22.71 5.62 -22.10
N GLU A 68 22.85 6.90 -21.75
CA GLU A 68 23.98 7.45 -20.99
C GLU A 68 23.92 7.18 -19.48
N ILE A 69 22.75 6.78 -18.95
CA ILE A 69 22.59 6.57 -17.51
C ILE A 69 23.14 5.20 -17.10
N GLU A 70 24.15 5.23 -16.25
CA GLU A 70 24.72 4.03 -15.62
C GLU A 70 23.71 3.26 -14.77
N VAL A 71 23.82 1.92 -14.77
CA VAL A 71 22.96 1.00 -13.98
C VAL A 71 23.02 1.32 -12.48
N GLU A 72 24.13 1.88 -12.01
CA GLU A 72 24.30 2.31 -10.60
C GLU A 72 23.31 3.43 -10.21
N HIS A 73 23.03 4.37 -11.13
CA HIS A 73 22.05 5.43 -10.88
C HIS A 73 20.62 4.88 -10.85
N ILE A 74 20.32 3.94 -11.74
CA ILE A 74 19.03 3.23 -11.77
C ILE A 74 18.85 2.44 -10.47
N THR A 75 19.91 1.80 -9.98
CA THR A 75 19.91 1.06 -8.72
C THR A 75 19.57 1.96 -7.55
N LYS A 76 20.22 3.13 -7.43
CA LYS A 76 19.92 4.12 -6.38
C LYS A 76 18.45 4.55 -6.42
N ARG A 77 17.90 4.79 -7.62
CA ARG A 77 16.49 5.17 -7.78
C ARG A 77 15.54 4.06 -7.35
N VAL A 78 15.81 2.81 -7.73
CA VAL A 78 15.01 1.64 -7.31
C VAL A 78 15.02 1.49 -5.78
N LEU A 79 16.18 1.66 -5.14
CA LEU A 79 16.29 1.59 -3.68
C LEU A 79 15.51 2.70 -2.98
N GLN A 80 15.55 3.92 -3.51
CA GLN A 80 14.76 5.05 -2.99
C GLN A 80 13.25 4.79 -3.09
N ILE A 81 12.78 4.27 -4.23
CA ILE A 81 11.38 3.91 -4.42
C ILE A 81 10.98 2.81 -3.43
N ARG A 82 11.82 1.79 -3.26
CA ARG A 82 11.59 0.68 -2.33
C ARG A 82 11.45 1.16 -0.89
N GLU A 83 12.36 2.02 -0.44
CA GLU A 83 12.33 2.57 0.91
C GLU A 83 11.06 3.38 1.16
N LEU A 84 10.71 4.29 0.23
CA LEU A 84 9.47 5.06 0.33
C LEU A 84 8.23 4.17 0.32
N TYR A 85 8.20 3.16 -0.56
CA TYR A 85 7.08 2.23 -0.69
C TYR A 85 6.81 1.51 0.64
N PHE A 86 7.84 0.88 1.22
CA PHE A 86 7.68 0.13 2.46
C PHE A 86 7.48 1.04 3.67
N GLY A 87 8.12 2.22 3.72
CA GLY A 87 7.87 3.19 4.78
C GLY A 87 6.41 3.67 4.80
N VAL A 88 5.83 3.98 3.64
CA VAL A 88 4.40 4.36 3.54
C VAL A 88 3.49 3.18 3.91
N PHE A 89 3.83 1.97 3.46
CA PHE A 89 3.08 0.76 3.80
C PHE A 89 3.06 0.54 5.32
N GLU A 90 4.22 0.58 5.96
CA GLU A 90 4.38 0.37 7.40
C GLU A 90 3.67 1.44 8.22
N GLN A 91 3.71 2.71 7.79
CA GLN A 91 2.98 3.78 8.45
C GLN A 91 1.47 3.50 8.51
N VAL A 92 0.89 3.05 7.38
CA VAL A 92 -0.55 2.71 7.36
C VAL A 92 -0.80 1.42 8.12
N HIS A 93 0.01 0.38 7.93
CA HIS A 93 -0.15 -0.91 8.61
C HIS A 93 -0.07 -0.79 10.13
N GLY A 94 0.92 -0.06 10.64
CA GLY A 94 1.12 0.20 12.07
C GLY A 94 -0.13 0.71 12.76
N ARG A 95 -0.80 1.72 12.16
CA ARG A 95 -2.03 2.29 12.73
C ARG A 95 -3.15 1.27 12.92
N TYR A 96 -3.25 0.27 12.06
CA TYR A 96 -4.35 -0.71 12.12
C TYR A 96 -3.98 -1.98 12.89
N CYS A 97 -2.72 -2.42 12.85
CA CYS A 97 -2.30 -3.62 13.58
C CYS A 97 -2.27 -3.40 15.10
N GLU A 98 -2.22 -2.15 15.56
CA GLU A 98 -2.39 -1.79 16.98
C GLU A 98 -3.79 -2.12 17.53
N VAL A 99 -4.82 -2.13 16.68
CA VAL A 99 -6.23 -2.27 17.09
C VAL A 99 -6.93 -3.50 16.51
N VAL A 100 -6.39 -4.10 15.44
CA VAL A 100 -6.90 -5.33 14.83
C VAL A 100 -5.85 -6.43 14.99
N GLU A 101 -6.12 -7.34 15.93
CA GLU A 101 -5.31 -8.55 16.11
C GLU A 101 -5.29 -9.40 14.83
N ASN A 102 -4.12 -9.95 14.49
CA ASN A 102 -3.91 -10.77 13.29
C ASN A 102 -4.36 -10.07 12.00
N LEU A 103 -4.22 -8.75 11.91
CA LEU A 103 -4.51 -8.00 10.70
C LEU A 103 -3.66 -8.55 9.55
N ASP A 104 -4.33 -9.24 8.64
CA ASP A 104 -3.72 -9.71 7.40
C ASP A 104 -3.18 -8.49 6.62
N SER A 105 -1.87 -8.50 6.40
CA SER A 105 -1.14 -7.44 5.73
C SER A 105 -1.50 -7.43 4.25
N ASN A 106 -2.65 -6.83 3.88
CA ASN A 106 -3.22 -6.77 2.52
C ASN A 106 -2.30 -7.36 1.45
N GLU A 107 -2.42 -8.67 1.24
CA GLU A 107 -1.48 -9.48 0.45
C GLU A 107 -1.10 -8.81 -0.85
N VAL A 108 -2.08 -8.23 -1.55
CA VAL A 108 -1.89 -7.58 -2.85
C VAL A 108 -0.80 -6.51 -2.83
N VAL A 109 -0.77 -5.64 -1.81
CA VAL A 109 0.17 -4.51 -1.79
C VAL A 109 1.54 -4.96 -1.32
N LYS A 110 1.58 -5.77 -0.27
CA LYS A 110 2.85 -6.24 0.30
C LYS A 110 3.55 -7.21 -0.65
N ASP A 111 2.81 -8.13 -1.25
CA ASP A 111 3.34 -9.13 -2.18
C ASP A 111 3.77 -8.49 -3.49
N PHE A 112 2.98 -7.55 -4.03
CA PHE A 112 3.41 -6.76 -5.18
C PHE A 112 4.75 -6.08 -4.90
N GLY A 113 4.85 -5.34 -3.79
CA GLY A 113 6.10 -4.67 -3.42
C GLY A 113 7.26 -5.65 -3.31
N ARG A 114 7.10 -6.74 -2.55
CA ARG A 114 8.13 -7.76 -2.37
C ARG A 114 8.59 -8.36 -3.70
N ILE A 115 7.66 -8.90 -4.48
CA ILE A 115 7.95 -9.60 -5.74
C ILE A 115 8.59 -8.64 -6.75
N SER A 116 8.02 -7.46 -6.92
CA SER A 116 8.52 -6.49 -7.90
C SER A 116 9.91 -5.97 -7.54
N PHE A 117 10.17 -5.61 -6.29
CA PHE A 117 11.51 -5.18 -5.90
C PHE A 117 12.52 -6.32 -5.94
N ASP A 118 12.14 -7.56 -5.60
CA ASP A 118 13.02 -8.72 -5.76
C ASP A 118 13.39 -8.97 -7.24
N ASN A 119 12.44 -8.77 -8.16
CA ASN A 119 12.70 -8.85 -9.60
C ASN A 119 13.64 -7.74 -10.08
N LEU A 120 13.35 -6.49 -9.72
CA LEU A 120 14.19 -5.33 -10.08
C LEU A 120 15.62 -5.49 -9.54
N LEU A 121 15.77 -5.87 -8.28
CA LEU A 121 17.09 -6.06 -7.66
C LEU A 121 17.86 -7.22 -8.30
N ARG A 122 17.19 -8.27 -8.76
CA ARG A 122 17.82 -9.34 -9.55
C ARG A 122 18.25 -8.84 -10.93
N ALA A 123 17.43 -8.06 -11.60
CA ALA A 123 17.75 -7.46 -12.90
C ALA A 123 18.97 -6.54 -12.80
N LEU A 124 19.03 -5.69 -11.78
CA LEU A 124 20.14 -4.75 -11.57
C LEU A 124 21.48 -5.46 -11.36
N LYS A 125 21.48 -6.66 -10.75
CA LYS A 125 22.69 -7.48 -10.56
C LYS A 125 23.27 -8.02 -11.86
N THR A 126 22.47 -8.18 -12.92
CA THR A 126 22.98 -8.68 -14.21
C THR A 126 23.82 -7.64 -14.93
N ARG A 127 23.61 -6.34 -14.62
CA ARG A 127 24.15 -5.18 -15.35
C ARG A 127 23.79 -5.14 -16.84
N ASP A 128 22.92 -6.03 -17.30
CA ASP A 128 22.39 -6.02 -18.66
C ASP A 128 21.28 -4.97 -18.75
N ARG A 129 21.55 -3.90 -19.48
CA ARG A 129 20.65 -2.77 -19.68
C ARG A 129 19.31 -3.19 -20.28
N LYS A 130 19.28 -4.17 -21.18
CA LYS A 130 18.04 -4.66 -21.80
C LYS A 130 17.16 -5.37 -20.78
N ILE A 131 17.77 -6.20 -19.93
CA ILE A 131 17.07 -6.90 -18.84
C ILE A 131 16.53 -5.89 -17.83
N VAL A 132 17.37 -4.94 -17.39
CA VAL A 132 16.96 -3.88 -16.45
C VAL A 132 15.79 -3.07 -17.01
N LYS A 133 15.87 -2.63 -18.28
CA LYS A 133 14.78 -1.90 -18.93
C LYS A 133 13.49 -2.71 -18.97
N THR A 134 13.58 -4.00 -19.30
CA THR A 134 12.41 -4.88 -19.39
C THR A 134 11.70 -4.99 -18.04
N GLU A 135 12.46 -5.24 -16.97
CA GLU A 135 11.91 -5.39 -15.62
C GLU A 135 11.37 -4.08 -15.03
N VAL A 136 11.98 -2.93 -15.36
CA VAL A 136 11.46 -1.61 -14.98
C VAL A 136 10.12 -1.32 -15.68
N LEU A 137 10.01 -1.65 -16.96
CA LEU A 137 8.75 -1.46 -17.70
C LEU A 137 7.65 -2.40 -17.21
N ASP A 138 7.96 -3.66 -16.89
CA ASP A 138 7.01 -4.60 -16.31
C ASP A 138 6.52 -4.12 -14.93
N PHE A 139 7.45 -3.70 -14.05
CA PHE A 139 7.11 -3.09 -12.77
C PHE A 139 6.17 -1.89 -12.94
N TYR A 140 6.49 -0.96 -13.84
CA TYR A 140 5.67 0.22 -14.11
C TYR A 140 4.26 -0.16 -14.58
N GLN A 141 4.14 -1.09 -15.52
CA GLN A 141 2.84 -1.53 -16.04
C GLN A 141 1.97 -2.17 -14.95
N GLN A 142 2.56 -3.02 -14.10
CA GLN A 142 1.84 -3.66 -13.00
C GLN A 142 1.43 -2.64 -11.93
N TYR A 143 2.34 -1.73 -11.56
CA TYR A 143 2.05 -0.64 -10.63
C TYR A 143 0.88 0.22 -11.13
N TYR A 144 0.92 0.60 -12.40
CA TYR A 144 -0.12 1.42 -13.04
C TYR A 144 -1.47 0.69 -13.14
N LYS A 145 -1.45 -0.62 -13.40
CA LYS A 145 -2.68 -1.44 -13.38
C LYS A 145 -3.33 -1.42 -12.00
N LEU A 146 -2.53 -1.47 -10.92
CA LEU A 146 -3.02 -1.42 -9.55
C LEU A 146 -3.52 -0.02 -9.15
N SER A 147 -2.87 1.05 -9.62
CA SER A 147 -3.36 2.43 -9.40
C SER A 147 -4.70 2.71 -10.08
N ARG A 148 -4.93 2.12 -11.26
CA ARG A 148 -6.18 2.26 -12.01
C ARG A 148 -7.32 1.36 -11.56
N LYS A 149 -7.12 0.40 -10.64
CA LYS A 149 -8.22 -0.44 -10.10
C LYS A 149 -9.32 0.36 -9.34
N LYS A 150 -9.14 1.68 -9.14
CA LYS A 150 -10.24 2.58 -8.73
C LYS A 150 -11.28 2.80 -9.85
N ASP A 151 -10.89 2.82 -11.12
CA ASP A 151 -11.79 3.13 -12.24
C ASP A 151 -12.68 1.95 -12.66
N ALA A 152 -12.26 0.71 -12.42
CA ALA A 152 -13.08 -0.47 -12.73
C ALA A 152 -14.38 -0.55 -11.90
N ARG A 153 -14.46 0.15 -10.76
CA ARG A 153 -15.69 0.27 -9.95
C ARG A 153 -16.62 1.41 -10.39
N ARG A 154 -16.21 2.25 -11.34
CA ARG A 154 -17.07 3.29 -11.95
C ARG A 154 -17.75 2.85 -13.25
N LEU A 155 -17.36 1.73 -13.84
CA LEU A 155 -17.91 1.21 -15.10
C LEU A 155 -19.06 0.19 -14.92
N VAL A 156 -19.48 -0.11 -13.69
CA VAL A 156 -20.65 -0.96 -13.39
C VAL A 156 -21.65 -0.16 -12.56
N ALA A 157 -22.15 0.92 -13.17
CA ALA A 157 -23.31 1.67 -12.73
C ALA A 157 -23.86 2.47 -13.93
N ILE A 158 -24.33 1.74 -14.96
CA ILE A 158 -25.30 2.21 -15.97
C ILE A 158 -26.24 1.03 -16.21
#